data_AF-A0A0F9XRG0-F1
#
_entry.id   AF-A0A0F9XRG0-F1
#
_cell.length_a   1.000
_cell.length_b   1.000
_cell.length_c   1.000
_cell.angle_alpha   90.00
_cell.angle_beta   90.00
_cell.angle_gamma   90.00
#
_symmetry.space_group_name_H-M   'P 1'
#
loop_
_entity.id
_entity.type
_entity.pdbx_description
1 polymer ?
#
loop_
_entity_poly.entity_id
_entity_poly.type
_entity_poly.pdbx_seq_one_letter_code
_entity_poly.pdbx_strand_id
1 'polypeptide(L)' 'MSKHNRNFELTISDIDLIEAALHVTKRDLSMDALNETASMLPADAAKDSLRRIDDLLGRLHNQKIFYRPAKGTYLGG' A
#
# COMPACT_ATOMS: atom_id res chain seq x y z
N MET A 1 -15.65 -4.12 26.92
CA MET A 1 -15.17 -4.23 25.53
C MET A 1 -13.82 -3.54 25.45
N SER A 2 -12.77 -4.23 24.96
CA SER A 2 -11.48 -3.58 24.71
C SER A 2 -11.62 -2.55 23.59
N LYS A 3 -11.22 -1.31 23.86
CA LYS A 3 -11.19 -0.25 22.85
C LYS A 3 -9.81 -0.26 22.20
N HIS A 4 -9.76 -0.35 20.89
CA HIS A 4 -8.51 -0.29 20.13
C HIS A 4 -7.96 1.14 20.15
N ASN A 5 -6.65 1.28 20.31
CA ASN A 5 -5.98 2.57 20.15
C ASN A 5 -6.02 2.97 18.65
N ARG A 6 -6.34 4.24 18.39
CA ARG A 6 -6.38 4.82 17.03
C ARG A 6 -5.18 5.73 16.76
N ASN A 7 -4.38 6.04 17.77
CA ASN A 7 -3.18 6.83 17.66
C ASN A 7 -1.99 5.87 17.64
N PHE A 8 -1.26 5.85 16.53
CA PHE A 8 -0.06 5.05 16.35
C PHE A 8 1.14 5.98 16.32
N GLU A 9 2.14 5.68 17.13
CA GLU A 9 3.43 6.36 17.07
C GLU A 9 4.28 5.64 16.01
N LEU A 10 4.30 6.17 14.79
CA LEU A 10 5.07 5.64 13.67
C LEU A 10 6.03 6.71 13.18
N THR A 11 7.28 6.33 12.97
CA THR A 11 8.28 7.20 12.34
C THR A 11 8.14 7.15 10.82
N ILE A 12 8.74 8.11 10.11
CA ILE A 12 8.77 8.10 8.64
C ILE A 12 9.42 6.80 8.12
N SER A 13 10.47 6.32 8.79
CA SER A 13 11.14 5.06 8.42
C SER A 13 10.24 3.84 8.60
N ASP A 14 9.35 3.84 9.61
CA ASP A 14 8.38 2.75 9.80
C ASP A 14 7.34 2.76 8.67
N ILE A 15 6.89 3.94 8.26
CA ILE A 15 5.96 4.10 7.14
C ILE A 15 6.60 3.61 5.84
N ASP A 16 7.85 3.99 5.56
CA ASP A 16 8.57 3.54 4.37
C ASP A 16 8.75 2.01 4.36
N LEU A 17 9.05 1.41 5.52
CA LEU A 17 9.14 -0.04 5.66
C LEU A 17 7.80 -0.73 5.39
N ILE A 18 6.70 -0.17 5.92
CA ILE A 18 5.34 -0.68 5.68
C ILE A 18 4.98 -0.58 4.19
N GLU A 19 5.25 0.55 3.54
CA GLU A 19 5.01 0.73 2.12
C GLU A 19 5.81 -0.29 1.28
N ALA A 20 7.10 -0.46 1.57
CA ALA A 20 7.95 -1.42 0.88
C ALA A 20 7.41 -2.86 1.02
N ALA A 21 7.01 -3.27 2.23
CA ALA A 21 6.43 -4.57 2.48
C ALA A 21 5.11 -4.76 1.71
N LEU A 22 4.23 -3.77 1.71
CA LEU A 22 2.96 -3.79 0.97
C LEU A 22 3.18 -3.91 -0.53
N HIS A 23 4.19 -3.22 -1.09
CA HIS A 23 4.56 -3.34 -2.50
C HIS A 23 5.03 -4.75 -2.87
N VAL A 24 5.84 -5.38 -2.02
CA VAL A 24 6.27 -6.77 -2.22
C VAL A 24 5.08 -7.72 -2.18
N THR A 25 4.22 -7.63 -1.15
CA THR A 25 3.02 -8.48 -1.04
C THR A 25 2.08 -8.30 -2.22
N LYS A 26 1.86 -7.05 -2.68
CA LYS A 26 1.05 -6.78 -3.88
C LYS A 26 1.62 -7.47 -5.10
N ARG A 27 2.94 -7.37 -5.31
CA ARG A 27 3.62 -7.99 -6.45
C ARG A 27 3.46 -9.50 -6.44
N ASP A 28 3.68 -10.13 -5.30
CA ASP A 28 3.60 -11.59 -5.16
C ASP A 28 2.16 -12.09 -5.38
N LEU A 29 1.16 -11.45 -4.76
CA LEU A 29 -0.25 -11.79 -4.98
C LEU A 29 -0.70 -11.57 -6.42
N SER A 30 -0.20 -10.52 -7.09
CA SER A 30 -0.52 -10.26 -8.49
C SER A 30 0.09 -11.32 -9.41
N MET A 31 1.31 -11.80 -9.08
CA MET A 31 1.98 -12.83 -9.84
C MET A 31 1.32 -14.20 -9.67
N ASP A 32 0.90 -14.54 -8.46
CA ASP A 32 0.12 -15.75 -8.18
C ASP A 32 -1.22 -15.75 -8.95
N ALA A 33 -1.90 -14.60 -8.99
CA ALA A 33 -3.15 -14.44 -9.72
C ALA A 33 -2.99 -14.61 -11.25
N LEU A 34 -1.84 -14.25 -11.81
CA LEU A 34 -1.54 -14.38 -13.25
C LEU A 34 -1.13 -15.78 -13.65
N ASN A 35 -0.38 -16.48 -12.78
CA ASN A 35 0.20 -17.78 -13.12
C ASN A 35 -0.76 -18.96 -12.95
N GLU A 36 -1.97 -18.75 -12.41
CA GLU A 36 -2.91 -19.80 -11.95
C GLU A 36 -2.25 -20.86 -11.02
N THR A 37 -1.02 -20.62 -10.59
CA THR A 37 -0.36 -21.37 -9.54
C THR A 37 -1.21 -21.22 -8.29
N ALA A 38 -1.42 -22.33 -7.59
CA ALA A 38 -2.25 -22.40 -6.40
C ALA A 38 -1.85 -21.33 -5.39
N SER A 39 -2.46 -20.16 -5.51
CA SER A 39 -2.44 -19.10 -4.54
C SER A 39 -2.81 -19.74 -3.21
N MET A 40 -2.05 -19.44 -2.15
CA MET A 40 -2.42 -19.86 -0.79
C MET A 40 -3.84 -19.38 -0.41
N LEU A 41 -4.37 -18.40 -1.14
CA LEU A 41 -5.69 -17.80 -0.96
C LEU A 41 -6.63 -18.15 -2.13
N PRO A 42 -7.93 -18.33 -1.88
CA PRO A 42 -8.95 -18.36 -2.92
C PRO A 42 -8.87 -17.12 -3.83
N ALA A 43 -9.19 -17.27 -5.12
CA ALA A 43 -9.06 -16.20 -6.11
C ALA A 43 -9.77 -14.89 -5.71
N ASP A 44 -10.96 -14.99 -5.10
CA ASP A 44 -11.71 -13.82 -4.62
C ASP A 44 -11.02 -13.14 -3.42
N ALA A 45 -10.45 -13.94 -2.51
CA ALA A 45 -9.71 -13.42 -1.35
C ALA A 45 -8.40 -12.74 -1.77
N ALA A 46 -7.74 -13.21 -2.83
CA ALA A 46 -6.56 -12.57 -3.40
C ALA A 46 -6.91 -11.20 -4.03
N LYS A 47 -7.99 -11.12 -4.80
CA LYS A 47 -8.49 -9.85 -5.37
C LYS A 47 -8.85 -8.84 -4.30
N ASP A 48 -9.56 -9.27 -3.26
CA ASP A 48 -9.90 -8.41 -2.13
C ASP A 48 -8.67 -7.90 -1.39
N SER A 49 -7.64 -8.75 -1.23
CA SER A 49 -6.38 -8.37 -0.60
C SER A 49 -5.62 -7.34 -1.42
N LEU A 50 -5.53 -7.54 -2.74
CA LEU A 50 -4.93 -6.56 -3.66
C LEU A 50 -5.62 -5.20 -3.56
N ARG A 51 -6.95 -5.16 -3.58
CA ARG A 51 -7.72 -3.92 -3.44
C ARG A 51 -7.44 -3.21 -2.11
N ARG A 52 -7.39 -3.95 -1.01
CA ARG A 52 -7.10 -3.39 0.32
C ARG A 52 -5.68 -2.83 0.41
N ILE A 53 -4.70 -3.48 -0.22
CA ILE A 53 -3.33 -3.00 -0.29
C ILE A 53 -3.28 -1.69 -1.08
N ASP A 54 -3.94 -1.62 -2.24
CA ASP A 54 -4.01 -0.40 -3.05
C ASP A 54 -4.68 0.75 -2.30
N ASP A 55 -5.80 0.50 -1.62
CA ASP A 55 -6.49 1.50 -0.79
C ASP A 55 -5.60 2.00 0.37
N LEU A 56 -4.75 1.14 0.94
CA LEU A 56 -3.83 1.51 2.01
C LEU A 56 -2.64 2.32 1.48
N LEU A 57 -1.98 1.84 0.42
CA LEU A 57 -0.87 2.54 -0.23
C LEU A 57 -1.31 3.94 -0.70
N GLY A 58 -2.50 4.07 -1.27
CA GLY A 58 -3.06 5.37 -1.65
C GLY A 58 -3.25 6.31 -0.45
N ARG A 59 -3.74 5.79 0.68
CA ARG A 59 -3.88 6.60 1.91
C ARG A 59 -2.53 7.04 2.48
N LEU A 60 -1.53 6.17 2.48
CA LEU A 60 -0.17 6.50 2.93
C LEU A 60 0.48 7.54 2.02
N HIS A 61 0.38 7.35 0.69
CA HIS A 61 0.85 8.30 -0.30
C HIS A 61 0.24 9.70 -0.11
N ASN A 62 -1.06 9.78 0.16
CA ASN A 62 -1.76 11.05 0.38
C ASN A 62 -1.34 11.79 1.66
N GLN A 63 -0.64 11.15 2.59
CA GLN A 63 -0.07 11.84 3.75
C GLN A 63 1.28 12.51 3.44
N LYS A 64 1.91 12.21 2.30
CA LYS A 64 3.24 12.77 1.96
C LYS A 64 3.14 14.23 1.51
N ILE A 65 4.14 15.02 1.89
CA ILE A 65 4.30 16.39 1.41
C ILE A 65 5.12 16.35 0.12
N PHE A 66 4.46 16.53 -1.01
CA PHE A 66 5.12 16.55 -2.32
C PHE A 66 5.66 17.93 -2.63
N TYR A 67 6.92 18.00 -3.07
CA TYR A 67 7.49 19.24 -3.59
C TYR A 67 6.66 19.74 -4.77
N ARG A 68 6.27 21.01 -4.73
CA ARG A 68 5.63 21.72 -5.84
C ARG A 68 6.43 22.98 -6.14
N PRO A 69 6.99 23.14 -7.36
CA PRO A 69 7.76 24.32 -7.71
C PRO A 69 6.86 25.55 -7.72
N ALA A 70 7.32 26.65 -7.13
CA ALA A 70 6.57 27.90 -7.06
C ALA A 70 6.48 28.64 -8.42
N LYS A 71 7.42 28.35 -9.34
CA LYS A 71 7.46 28.86 -10.71
C LYS A 71 7.91 27.76 -11.66
N GLY A 72 7.23 27.62 -12.79
CA GLY A 72 7.50 26.59 -13.80
C GLY A 72 6.43 25.48 -13.81
N THR A 73 6.50 24.62 -14.83
CA THR A 73 5.55 23.51 -15.00
C THR A 73 5.87 22.39 -14.02
N TYR A 74 4.90 22.00 -13.20
CA TYR A 74 4.99 20.80 -12.38
C TYR A 74 4.82 19.55 -13.26
N LEU A 75 5.81 18.65 -13.24
CA LEU A 75 5.71 17.31 -13.82
C LEU A 75 5.60 16.32 -12.64
N GLY A 76 4.40 15.79 -12.41
CA GLY A 76 4.16 14.76 -11.40
C GLY A 76 3.92 13.41 -12.05
N GLY A 77 4.54 12.37 -11.48
CA GLY A 77 4.27 10.96 -11.77
C GLY A 77 3.48 10.33 -10.63
#